data_AF-A0A7C0USG9-F1
#
_entry.id   AF-A0A7C0USG9-F1
#
_cell.length_a   1.000
_cell.length_b   1.000
_cell.length_c   1.000
_cell.angle_alpha   90.00
_cell.angle_beta   90.00
_cell.angle_gamma   90.00
#
_symmetry.space_group_name_H-M   'P 1'
#
loop_
_entity.id
_entity.type
_entity.pdbx_description
1 polymer ?
#
loop_
_entity_poly.entity_id
_entity_poly.type
_entity_poly.pdbx_seq_one_letter_code
_entity_poly.pdbx_strand_id
1 'polypeptide(L)'
;MRVAINGFGRIGRQVFKVLKKKYPGIEIVAVNDLFDLPMLIHLLKYDSNYGSFDAEIEVKDDRFIVDGKETLFLRERNLLDLPWKDLGVEVVIESTGVFTDAEKAKDHLEAGAKKVVITAPAKNEDITIVLGVNEDLYDPKKHRIISNASCTTNSLAPVVKVLHKNFVIEKGLMTTIHSYTNDQRLLDAPHRKDFRRARNAATNIIPTTTGAAKAVTVVIPELKGKLNGVAMRVPTPTVSITDFTCVVSKKTTKEEVNKVLKEASETYLSGILGYSEEPLVSTDFRGSEFSGIIDALLTEVIDGNLVKVFSWYDNEWGYSTRVADLVKFIFEKGV
;
A
#
# COMPACT_ATOMS: atom_id res chain seq x y z
N MET A 1 4.37 7.67 20.15
CA MET A 1 2.98 7.64 19.63
C MET A 1 2.38 6.28 19.90
N ARG A 2 1.12 6.22 20.32
CA ARG A 2 0.40 4.94 20.55
C ARG A 2 -0.50 4.63 19.35
N VAL A 3 -0.37 3.44 18.77
CA VAL A 3 -1.13 3.02 17.59
C VAL A 3 -1.84 1.70 17.82
N ALA A 4 -2.98 1.52 17.15
CA ALA A 4 -3.69 0.26 17.11
C ALA A 4 -3.83 -0.23 15.66
N ILE A 5 -3.88 -1.54 15.45
CA ILE A 5 -4.13 -2.16 14.14
C ILE A 5 -5.49 -2.84 14.18
N ASN A 6 -6.42 -2.45 13.32
CA ASN A 6 -7.69 -3.12 13.13
C ASN A 6 -7.63 -4.01 11.88
N GLY A 7 -7.80 -5.32 12.06
CA GLY A 7 -7.61 -6.35 11.04
C GLY A 7 -6.15 -6.79 10.93
N PHE A 8 -5.82 -7.92 11.55
CA PHE A 8 -4.48 -8.50 11.59
C PHE A 8 -4.25 -9.52 10.47
N GLY A 9 -4.74 -9.16 9.28
CA GLY A 9 -4.58 -9.90 8.05
C GLY A 9 -3.22 -9.71 7.40
N ARG A 10 -3.16 -9.90 6.08
CA ARG A 10 -1.90 -9.81 5.32
C ARG A 10 -1.20 -8.46 5.49
N ILE A 11 -1.92 -7.36 5.36
CA ILE A 11 -1.35 -6.00 5.53
C ILE A 11 -1.07 -5.71 7.00
N GLY A 12 -2.03 -5.94 7.90
CA GLY A 12 -1.86 -5.65 9.33
C GLY A 12 -0.62 -6.30 9.95
N ARG A 13 -0.33 -7.57 9.61
CA ARG A 13 0.88 -8.26 10.09
C ARG A 13 2.17 -7.69 9.52
N GLN A 14 2.21 -7.36 8.22
CA GLN A 14 3.41 -6.74 7.65
C GLN A 14 3.63 -5.33 8.21
N VAL A 15 2.58 -4.54 8.39
CA VAL A 15 2.67 -3.21 9.02
C VAL A 15 3.19 -3.33 10.45
N PHE A 16 2.72 -4.31 11.23
CA PHE A 16 3.26 -4.59 12.57
C PHE A 16 4.77 -4.86 12.53
N LYS A 17 5.22 -5.76 11.64
CA LYS A 17 6.65 -6.09 11.48
C LYS A 17 7.47 -4.87 11.09
N VAL A 18 6.98 -4.06 10.14
CA VAL A 18 7.71 -2.87 9.67
C VAL A 18 7.78 -1.78 10.75
N LEU A 19 6.66 -1.45 11.41
CA LEU A 19 6.64 -0.46 12.49
C LEU A 19 7.62 -0.83 13.60
N LYS A 20 7.62 -2.10 14.02
CA LYS A 20 8.52 -2.60 15.06
C LYS A 20 9.99 -2.51 14.64
N LYS A 21 10.32 -2.88 13.40
CA LYS A 21 11.69 -2.85 12.86
C LYS A 21 12.21 -1.44 12.67
N LYS A 22 11.40 -0.54 12.10
CA LYS A 22 11.85 0.79 11.64
C LYS A 22 11.61 1.91 12.64
N TYR A 23 10.55 1.83 13.43
CA TYR A 23 10.04 2.94 14.22
C TYR A 23 9.78 2.54 15.67
N PRO A 24 10.81 2.19 16.45
CA PRO A 24 10.63 1.69 17.82
C PRO A 24 9.98 2.68 18.79
N GLY A 25 9.90 3.97 18.45
CA GLY A 25 9.16 5.02 19.18
C GLY A 25 7.66 5.09 18.88
N ILE A 26 7.18 4.25 17.95
CA ILE A 26 5.76 4.01 17.70
C ILE A 26 5.39 2.72 18.42
N GLU A 27 4.50 2.83 19.40
CA GLU A 27 4.07 1.73 20.26
C GLU A 27 2.76 1.15 19.75
N ILE A 28 2.76 -0.13 19.38
CA ILE A 28 1.56 -0.85 18.97
C ILE A 28 0.87 -1.38 20.23
N VAL A 29 -0.09 -0.61 20.73
CA VAL A 29 -0.73 -0.88 22.03
C VAL A 29 -1.86 -1.91 21.92
N ALA A 30 -2.46 -2.04 20.74
CA ALA A 30 -3.52 -3.03 20.52
C ALA A 30 -3.59 -3.52 19.06
N VAL A 31 -4.06 -4.76 18.92
CA VAL A 31 -4.47 -5.37 17.67
C VAL A 31 -5.89 -5.90 17.85
N ASN A 32 -6.79 -5.55 16.94
CA ASN A 32 -8.14 -6.10 16.89
C ASN A 32 -8.32 -7.01 15.66
N ASP A 33 -8.82 -8.23 15.86
CA ASP A 33 -9.22 -9.13 14.78
C ASP A 33 -10.29 -10.12 15.27
N LEU A 34 -11.08 -10.69 14.36
CA LEU A 34 -12.17 -11.60 14.71
C LEU A 34 -11.73 -13.07 14.87
N PHE A 35 -10.51 -13.41 14.49
CA PHE A 35 -9.91 -14.73 14.71
C PHE A 35 -9.29 -14.86 16.11
N ASP A 36 -8.88 -16.07 16.49
CA ASP A 36 -8.27 -16.35 17.78
C ASP A 36 -6.79 -15.95 17.81
N LEU A 37 -6.33 -15.48 18.97
CA LEU A 37 -4.95 -15.02 19.16
C LEU A 37 -3.89 -16.08 18.81
N PRO A 38 -4.01 -17.37 19.23
CA PRO A 38 -3.02 -18.39 18.88
C PRO A 38 -2.83 -18.56 17.36
N MET A 39 -3.93 -18.55 16.59
CA MET A 39 -3.88 -18.60 15.13
C MET A 39 -3.17 -17.37 14.54
N LEU A 40 -3.50 -16.18 15.04
CA LEU A 40 -2.92 -14.94 14.54
C LEU A 40 -1.42 -14.84 14.86
N ILE A 41 -0.99 -15.32 16.03
CA ILE A 41 0.43 -15.40 16.40
C ILE A 41 1.16 -16.44 15.55
N HIS A 42 0.53 -17.58 15.26
CA HIS A 42 1.09 -18.54 14.31
C HIS A 42 1.35 -17.90 12.94
N LEU A 43 0.38 -17.14 12.41
CA LEU A 43 0.49 -16.43 11.13
C LEU A 43 1.43 -15.20 11.18
N LEU A 44 1.69 -14.64 12.36
CA LEU A 44 2.71 -13.62 12.56
C LEU A 44 4.11 -14.26 12.49
N LYS A 45 4.28 -15.41 13.15
CA LYS A 45 5.55 -16.15 13.24
C LYS A 45 5.96 -16.79 11.91
N TYR A 46 5.02 -17.32 11.14
CA TYR A 46 5.32 -18.05 9.90
C TYR A 46 4.59 -17.42 8.70
N ASP A 47 5.36 -16.96 7.71
CA ASP A 47 4.82 -16.38 6.48
C ASP A 47 5.41 -17.07 5.24
N SER A 48 4.57 -17.59 4.34
CA SER A 48 5.03 -18.27 3.13
C SER A 48 5.74 -17.36 2.13
N ASN A 49 5.48 -16.05 2.16
CA ASN A 49 6.16 -15.08 1.31
C ASN A 49 7.51 -14.69 1.93
N TYR A 50 7.51 -14.38 3.23
CA TYR A 50 8.63 -13.71 3.91
C TYR A 50 9.43 -14.58 4.88
N GLY A 51 9.08 -15.86 5.02
CA GLY A 51 9.71 -16.78 5.95
C GLY A 51 9.25 -16.58 7.40
N SER A 52 10.04 -17.12 8.32
CA SER A 52 9.81 -16.98 9.75
C SER A 52 10.10 -15.55 10.22
N PHE A 53 9.27 -15.02 11.11
CA PHE A 53 9.54 -13.75 11.75
C PHE A 53 10.58 -13.94 12.87
N ASP A 54 11.72 -13.29 12.72
CA ASP A 54 12.83 -13.33 13.68
C ASP A 54 12.54 -12.40 14.85
N ALA A 55 11.73 -12.89 15.79
CA ALA A 55 11.38 -12.22 17.03
C ALA A 55 10.98 -13.25 18.10
N GLU A 56 11.27 -12.94 19.36
CA GLU A 56 10.73 -13.69 20.49
C GLU A 56 9.26 -13.31 20.69
N ILE A 57 8.37 -14.30 20.67
CA ILE A 57 6.93 -14.08 20.81
C ILE A 57 6.38 -14.95 21.94
N GLU A 58 5.79 -14.31 22.92
CA GLU A 58 5.08 -14.94 24.03
C GLU A 58 3.61 -14.54 24.01
N VAL A 59 2.72 -15.45 24.42
CA VAL A 59 1.29 -15.17 24.58
C VAL A 59 0.96 -15.29 26.06
N LYS A 60 0.28 -14.27 26.60
CA LYS A 60 -0.15 -14.21 27.99
C LYS A 60 -1.55 -13.64 28.04
N ASP A 61 -2.52 -14.47 28.41
CA ASP A 61 -3.94 -14.11 28.49
C ASP A 61 -4.47 -13.50 27.19
N ASP A 62 -4.94 -12.24 27.24
CA ASP A 62 -5.42 -11.45 26.11
C ASP A 62 -4.31 -10.62 25.46
N ARG A 63 -3.04 -10.96 25.68
CA ARG A 63 -1.88 -10.20 25.22
C ARG A 63 -0.86 -11.07 24.55
N PHE A 64 -0.05 -10.45 23.71
CA PHE A 64 1.15 -11.05 23.19
C PHE A 64 2.32 -10.07 23.32
N ILE A 65 3.50 -10.63 23.56
CA ILE A 65 4.72 -9.89 23.81
C ILE A 65 5.66 -10.22 22.67
N VAL A 66 6.19 -9.19 21.99
CA VAL A 66 7.16 -9.38 20.90
C VAL A 66 8.43 -8.61 21.25
N ASP A 67 9.55 -9.32 21.46
CA ASP A 67 10.82 -8.82 22.01
C ASP A 67 10.61 -7.88 23.21
N GLY A 68 9.89 -8.38 24.23
CA GLY A 68 9.63 -7.65 25.47
C GLY A 68 8.61 -6.50 25.38
N LYS A 69 8.04 -6.22 24.20
CA LYS A 69 6.97 -5.21 24.03
C LYS A 69 5.60 -5.87 24.00
N GLU A 70 4.74 -5.49 24.93
CA GLU A 70 3.40 -6.02 25.09
C GLU A 70 2.38 -5.34 24.17
N THR A 71 1.50 -6.11 23.56
CA THR A 71 0.37 -5.64 22.74
C THR A 71 -0.91 -6.34 23.19
N LEU A 72 -1.96 -5.56 23.45
CA LEU A 72 -3.28 -6.09 23.77
C LEU A 72 -3.94 -6.67 22.52
N PHE A 73 -4.54 -7.86 22.65
CA PHE A 73 -5.38 -8.45 21.64
C PHE A 73 -6.85 -8.21 21.96
N LEU A 74 -7.59 -7.72 20.97
CA LEU A 74 -9.02 -7.46 21.04
C LEU A 74 -9.72 -8.30 19.96
N ARG A 75 -10.95 -8.71 20.27
CA ARG A 75 -11.81 -9.49 19.37
C ARG A 75 -13.19 -8.88 19.25
N GLU A 76 -13.22 -7.61 18.88
CA GLU A 76 -14.44 -6.83 18.80
C GLU A 76 -14.86 -6.56 17.35
N ARG A 77 -16.16 -6.72 17.07
CA ARG A 77 -16.74 -6.54 15.75
C ARG A 77 -17.27 -5.13 15.56
N ASN A 78 -17.80 -4.52 16.62
CA ASN A 78 -18.35 -3.18 16.58
C ASN A 78 -17.26 -2.16 16.91
N LEU A 79 -16.99 -1.22 15.99
CA LEU A 79 -15.89 -0.27 16.16
C LEU A 79 -16.07 0.65 17.37
N LEU A 80 -17.32 0.95 17.75
CA LEU A 80 -17.64 1.81 18.89
C LEU A 80 -17.34 1.17 20.26
N ASP A 81 -17.27 -0.16 20.32
CA ASP A 81 -16.99 -0.91 21.54
C ASP A 81 -15.47 -1.08 21.78
N LEU A 82 -14.63 -0.62 20.84
CA LEU A 82 -13.19 -0.67 20.98
C LEU A 82 -12.69 0.36 22.00
N PRO A 83 -11.83 -0.02 22.97
CA PRO A 83 -11.40 0.86 24.05
C PRO A 83 -10.27 1.82 23.64
N TRP A 84 -10.36 2.47 22.47
CA TRP A 84 -9.31 3.35 21.93
C TRP A 84 -8.98 4.52 22.85
N LYS A 85 -10.01 5.12 23.46
CA LYS A 85 -9.84 6.19 24.44
C LYS A 85 -9.01 5.75 25.64
N ASP A 86 -9.36 4.61 26.25
CA ASP A 86 -8.71 4.10 27.47
C ASP A 86 -7.28 3.65 27.19
N LEU A 87 -7.04 3.13 25.99
CA LEU A 87 -5.71 2.73 25.52
C LEU A 87 -4.89 3.92 25.01
N GLY A 88 -5.43 5.14 24.99
CA GLY A 88 -4.77 6.35 24.50
C GLY A 88 -4.33 6.24 23.05
N VAL A 89 -5.10 5.55 22.20
CA VAL A 89 -4.77 5.34 20.79
C VAL A 89 -4.81 6.66 20.03
N GLU A 90 -3.70 6.98 19.38
CA GLU A 90 -3.57 8.21 18.59
C GLU A 90 -3.92 7.95 17.13
N VAL A 91 -3.40 6.86 16.56
CA VAL A 91 -3.68 6.46 15.18
C VAL A 91 -4.16 5.01 15.15
N VAL A 92 -5.30 4.78 14.49
CA VAL A 92 -5.75 3.44 14.12
C VAL A 92 -5.34 3.16 12.68
N ILE A 93 -4.70 2.02 12.44
CA ILE A 93 -4.43 1.49 11.11
C ILE A 93 -5.58 0.54 10.77
N GLU A 94 -6.46 0.98 9.88
CA GLU A 94 -7.63 0.24 9.42
C GLU A 94 -7.26 -0.63 8.23
N SER A 95 -7.00 -1.91 8.50
CA SER A 95 -6.54 -2.93 7.54
C SER A 95 -7.46 -4.15 7.43
N THR A 96 -8.73 -4.04 7.85
CA THR A 96 -9.74 -5.09 7.66
C THR A 96 -10.18 -5.22 6.20
N GLY A 97 -10.12 -4.12 5.45
CA GLY A 97 -10.69 -4.00 4.11
C GLY A 97 -12.22 -3.86 4.08
N VAL A 98 -12.88 -3.87 5.24
CA VAL A 98 -14.34 -3.72 5.37
C VAL A 98 -14.72 -2.24 5.53
N PHE A 99 -13.97 -1.49 6.36
CA PHE A 99 -14.24 -0.09 6.67
C PHE A 99 -13.47 0.86 5.73
N THR A 100 -13.69 0.69 4.41
CA THR A 100 -13.10 1.53 3.36
C THR A 100 -13.92 2.77 3.01
N ASP A 101 -15.04 2.96 3.70
CA ASP A 101 -15.85 4.19 3.66
C ASP A 101 -15.58 4.97 4.93
N ALA A 102 -15.09 6.21 4.81
CA ALA A 102 -14.69 7.02 5.95
C ALA A 102 -15.85 7.31 6.91
N GLU A 103 -17.09 7.37 6.42
CA GLU A 103 -18.28 7.53 7.27
C GLU A 103 -18.44 6.36 8.24
N LYS A 104 -17.97 5.15 7.87
CA LYS A 104 -17.96 3.98 8.76
C LYS A 104 -16.68 3.91 9.59
N ALA A 105 -15.54 4.27 9.01
CA ALA A 105 -14.27 4.29 9.72
C ALA A 105 -14.24 5.36 10.83
N LYS A 106 -15.11 6.37 10.75
CA LYS A 106 -15.31 7.41 11.77
C LYS A 106 -15.64 6.85 13.16
N ASP A 107 -16.26 5.67 13.24
CA ASP A 107 -16.55 5.02 14.52
C ASP A 107 -15.27 4.79 15.36
N HIS A 108 -14.11 4.62 14.73
CA HIS A 108 -12.83 4.60 15.46
C HIS A 108 -12.50 5.92 16.14
N LEU A 109 -12.85 7.05 15.52
CA LEU A 109 -12.67 8.37 16.12
C LEU A 109 -13.64 8.57 17.29
N GLU A 110 -14.85 8.06 17.17
CA GLU A 110 -15.88 8.11 18.21
C GLU A 110 -15.51 7.22 19.41
N ALA A 111 -14.89 6.06 19.15
CA ALA A 111 -14.28 5.19 20.16
C ALA A 111 -13.05 5.79 20.87
N GLY A 112 -12.52 6.91 20.35
CA GLY A 112 -11.50 7.73 21.02
C GLY A 112 -10.15 7.85 20.31
N ALA A 113 -9.99 7.24 19.13
CA ALA A 113 -8.79 7.46 18.33
C ALA A 113 -8.73 8.91 17.79
N LYS A 114 -7.53 9.48 17.65
CA LYS A 114 -7.39 10.84 17.09
C LYS A 114 -7.46 10.84 15.56
N LYS A 115 -6.82 9.84 14.92
CA LYS A 115 -6.71 9.65 13.47
C LYS A 115 -6.96 8.19 13.06
N VAL A 116 -7.35 8.01 11.80
CA VAL A 116 -7.48 6.71 11.14
C VAL A 116 -6.69 6.72 9.83
N VAL A 117 -5.89 5.68 9.59
CA VAL A 117 -5.22 5.41 8.31
C VAL A 117 -5.84 4.17 7.68
N ILE A 118 -6.60 4.36 6.60
CA ILE A 118 -7.21 3.27 5.82
C ILE A 118 -6.16 2.72 4.85
N THR A 119 -5.90 1.40 4.92
CA THR A 119 -4.89 0.71 4.09
C THR A 119 -5.47 0.20 2.77
N ALA A 120 -6.33 0.99 2.14
CA ALA A 120 -6.95 0.74 0.85
C ALA A 120 -7.48 2.05 0.24
N PRO A 121 -7.79 2.11 -1.08
CA PRO A 121 -8.55 3.21 -1.64
C PRO A 121 -9.87 3.39 -0.87
N ALA A 122 -10.10 4.60 -0.37
CA ALA A 122 -11.27 4.90 0.43
C ALA A 122 -12.34 5.66 -0.36
N LYS A 123 -13.47 5.88 0.30
CA LYS A 123 -14.50 6.83 -0.11
C LYS A 123 -14.78 7.77 1.05
N ASN A 124 -15.11 9.02 0.72
CA ASN A 124 -15.47 10.05 1.69
C ASN A 124 -14.37 10.37 2.72
N GLU A 125 -13.14 9.89 2.49
CA GLU A 125 -12.00 10.21 3.33
C GLU A 125 -11.65 11.70 3.23
N ASP A 126 -11.02 12.24 4.28
CA ASP A 126 -10.62 13.64 4.28
C ASP A 126 -9.55 13.89 3.21
N ILE A 127 -8.63 12.94 3.05
CA ILE A 127 -7.57 13.00 2.06
C ILE A 127 -7.01 11.60 1.75
N THR A 128 -6.65 11.39 0.48
CA THR A 128 -5.75 10.30 0.08
C THR A 128 -4.32 10.85 0.01
N ILE A 129 -3.38 10.20 0.70
CA ILE A 129 -1.95 10.57 0.69
C ILE A 129 -1.14 9.44 0.05
N VAL A 130 -0.24 9.82 -0.86
CA VAL A 130 0.87 8.99 -1.34
C VAL A 130 2.16 9.76 -1.06
N LEU A 131 3.02 9.20 -0.22
CA LEU A 131 4.30 9.80 0.12
C LEU A 131 5.19 9.94 -1.12
N GLY A 132 5.96 11.04 -1.20
CA GLY A 132 6.71 11.47 -2.37
C GLY A 132 5.86 12.21 -3.42
N VAL A 133 4.53 12.27 -3.25
CA VAL A 133 3.60 12.78 -4.26
C VAL A 133 2.84 14.01 -3.75
N ASN A 134 2.04 13.86 -2.70
CA ASN A 134 1.11 14.91 -2.23
C ASN A 134 1.04 15.03 -0.69
N GLU A 135 2.03 14.52 0.03
CA GLU A 135 2.08 14.57 1.49
C GLU A 135 2.09 16.00 2.06
N ASP A 136 2.50 16.98 1.27
CA ASP A 136 2.47 18.41 1.60
C ASP A 136 1.04 18.95 1.76
N LEU A 137 0.05 18.27 1.19
CA LEU A 137 -1.36 18.63 1.34
C LEU A 137 -1.96 18.19 2.68
N TYR A 138 -1.24 17.40 3.48
CA TYR A 138 -1.72 16.95 4.78
C TYR A 138 -1.84 18.12 5.77
N ASP A 139 -3.06 18.40 6.23
CA ASP A 139 -3.36 19.36 7.31
C ASP A 139 -3.78 18.61 8.58
N PRO A 140 -2.96 18.57 9.64
CA PRO A 140 -3.27 17.82 10.86
C PRO A 140 -4.49 18.35 11.59
N LYS A 141 -4.92 19.61 11.36
CA LYS A 141 -6.12 20.17 11.98
C LYS A 141 -7.41 19.74 11.27
N LYS A 142 -7.32 19.36 10.00
CA LYS A 142 -8.50 19.01 9.18
C LYS A 142 -8.60 17.52 8.89
N HIS A 143 -7.48 16.88 8.57
CA HIS A 143 -7.48 15.53 8.05
C HIS A 143 -7.34 14.52 9.18
N ARG A 144 -8.44 13.83 9.50
CA ARG A 144 -8.54 12.82 10.55
C ARG A 144 -8.64 11.40 10.02
N ILE A 145 -9.28 11.20 8.88
CA ILE A 145 -9.39 9.90 8.20
C ILE A 145 -8.64 9.99 6.88
N ILE A 146 -7.50 9.32 6.81
CA ILE A 146 -6.57 9.37 5.68
C ILE A 146 -6.56 8.01 4.98
N SER A 147 -6.64 8.00 3.65
CA SER A 147 -6.35 6.81 2.86
C SER A 147 -4.89 6.79 2.43
N ASN A 148 -4.22 5.65 2.59
CA ASN A 148 -2.90 5.41 1.99
C ASN A 148 -2.99 4.88 0.55
N ALA A 149 -4.12 5.09 -0.13
CA ALA A 149 -4.42 4.57 -1.48
C ALA A 149 -4.23 3.05 -1.58
N SER A 150 -3.84 2.54 -2.76
CA SER A 150 -3.48 1.13 -2.99
C SER A 150 -1.98 0.95 -3.25
N CYS A 151 -1.49 -0.28 -3.17
CA CYS A 151 -0.13 -0.66 -3.56
C CYS A 151 0.22 -0.23 -5.00
N THR A 152 -0.66 -0.48 -5.97
CA THR A 152 -0.45 -0.03 -7.36
C THR A 152 -0.41 1.50 -7.48
N THR A 153 -1.23 2.23 -6.71
CA THR A 153 -1.20 3.71 -6.71
C THR A 153 0.11 4.22 -6.14
N ASN A 154 0.58 3.63 -5.03
CA ASN A 154 1.86 3.98 -4.41
C ASN A 154 3.04 3.70 -5.37
N SER A 155 2.98 2.61 -6.14
CA SER A 155 4.00 2.30 -7.15
C SER A 155 3.99 3.25 -8.33
N LEU A 156 2.81 3.62 -8.82
CA LEU A 156 2.67 4.38 -10.07
C LEU A 156 2.73 5.90 -9.89
N ALA A 157 2.14 6.44 -8.82
CA ALA A 157 2.02 7.90 -8.65
C ALA A 157 3.37 8.64 -8.60
N PRO A 158 4.43 8.13 -7.93
CA PRO A 158 5.75 8.76 -7.97
C PRO A 158 6.33 8.81 -9.40
N VAL A 159 6.19 7.72 -10.16
CA VAL A 159 6.64 7.64 -11.57
C VAL A 159 5.90 8.65 -12.43
N VAL A 160 4.57 8.71 -12.31
CA VAL A 160 3.72 9.65 -13.04
C VAL A 160 4.08 11.10 -12.69
N LYS A 161 4.35 11.42 -11.42
CA LYS A 161 4.77 12.75 -10.99
C LYS A 161 6.09 13.17 -11.65
N VAL A 162 7.08 12.27 -11.67
CA VAL A 162 8.38 12.54 -12.33
C VAL A 162 8.21 12.76 -13.83
N LEU A 163 7.48 11.86 -14.52
CA LEU A 163 7.26 11.99 -15.96
C LEU A 163 6.44 13.24 -16.31
N HIS A 164 5.40 13.54 -15.55
CA HIS A 164 4.56 14.72 -15.80
C HIS A 164 5.32 16.02 -15.59
N LYS A 165 6.11 16.14 -14.51
CA LYS A 165 6.94 17.32 -14.24
C LYS A 165 7.93 17.59 -15.38
N ASN A 166 8.56 16.54 -15.92
CA ASN A 166 9.60 16.69 -16.93
C ASN A 166 9.04 16.83 -18.36
N PHE A 167 8.06 15.99 -18.72
CA PHE A 167 7.61 15.82 -20.11
C PHE A 167 6.15 16.22 -20.36
N VAL A 168 5.38 16.49 -19.31
CA VAL A 168 3.94 16.83 -19.36
C VAL A 168 3.11 15.77 -20.09
N ILE A 169 2.59 14.83 -19.30
CA ILE A 169 1.67 13.78 -19.76
C ILE A 169 0.35 14.38 -20.27
N GLU A 170 -0.03 14.00 -21.48
CA GLU A 170 -1.33 14.33 -22.09
C GLU A 170 -2.41 13.30 -21.75
N LYS A 171 -2.07 12.02 -21.87
CA LYS A 171 -2.93 10.87 -21.58
C LYS A 171 -2.10 9.61 -21.38
N GLY A 172 -2.63 8.65 -20.64
CA GLY A 172 -1.92 7.41 -20.38
C GLY A 172 -2.83 6.24 -20.01
N LEU A 173 -2.32 5.05 -20.26
CA LEU A 173 -2.93 3.78 -19.89
C LEU A 173 -1.94 2.96 -19.07
N MET A 174 -2.45 2.26 -18.06
CA MET A 174 -1.66 1.32 -17.30
C MET A 174 -2.27 -0.07 -17.29
N THR A 175 -1.40 -1.08 -17.25
CA THR A 175 -1.76 -2.46 -16.93
C THR A 175 -0.90 -2.90 -15.77
N THR A 176 -1.52 -3.30 -14.66
CA THR A 176 -0.77 -3.99 -13.61
C THR A 176 -0.86 -5.50 -13.82
N ILE A 177 0.29 -6.16 -13.95
CA ILE A 177 0.40 -7.60 -13.85
C ILE A 177 0.64 -7.90 -12.37
N HIS A 178 -0.39 -8.39 -11.72
CA HIS A 178 -0.48 -8.36 -10.27
C HIS A 178 -0.61 -9.76 -9.70
N SER A 179 0.16 -10.04 -8.64
CA SER A 179 -0.04 -11.24 -7.83
C SER A 179 -1.49 -11.40 -7.37
N TYR A 180 -1.90 -12.65 -7.14
CA TYR A 180 -3.21 -12.88 -6.55
C TYR A 180 -3.29 -12.35 -5.12
N THR A 181 -4.50 -12.11 -4.63
CA THR A 181 -4.77 -11.61 -3.28
C THR A 181 -5.87 -12.45 -2.64
N ASN A 182 -6.18 -12.18 -1.36
CA ASN A 182 -7.24 -12.89 -0.64
C ASN A 182 -8.66 -12.67 -1.21
N ASP A 183 -8.84 -11.70 -2.12
CA ASP A 183 -10.12 -11.46 -2.80
C ASP A 183 -10.38 -12.50 -3.93
N GLN A 184 -9.34 -13.16 -4.44
CA GLN A 184 -9.47 -14.23 -5.43
C GLN A 184 -9.76 -15.59 -4.77
N ARG A 185 -10.18 -16.56 -5.58
CA ARG A 185 -10.51 -17.92 -5.12
C ARG A 185 -9.42 -18.91 -5.47
N LEU A 186 -9.06 -19.77 -4.52
CA LEU A 186 -8.09 -20.85 -4.76
C LEU A 186 -8.60 -21.85 -5.80
N LEU A 187 -9.89 -22.17 -5.76
CA LEU A 187 -10.60 -22.97 -6.75
C LEU A 187 -11.82 -22.20 -7.25
N ASP A 188 -12.45 -22.64 -8.34
CA ASP A 188 -13.65 -22.01 -8.87
C ASP A 188 -14.74 -21.93 -7.78
N ALA A 189 -15.09 -20.72 -7.35
CA ALA A 189 -16.05 -20.47 -6.27
C ALA A 189 -16.72 -19.09 -6.41
N PRO A 190 -17.95 -18.90 -5.91
CA PRO A 190 -18.66 -17.63 -6.05
C PRO A 190 -17.86 -16.42 -5.53
N HIS A 191 -17.80 -15.38 -6.36
CA HIS A 191 -17.28 -14.06 -5.98
C HIS A 191 -18.42 -13.05 -6.07
N ARG A 192 -18.52 -12.14 -5.09
CA ARG A 192 -19.74 -11.32 -4.88
C ARG A 192 -20.10 -10.42 -6.06
N LYS A 193 -19.12 -9.99 -6.85
CA LYS A 193 -19.28 -8.92 -7.87
C LYS A 193 -18.55 -9.15 -9.19
N ASP A 194 -17.60 -10.07 -9.24
CA ASP A 194 -16.67 -10.22 -10.37
C ASP A 194 -16.55 -11.69 -10.73
N PHE A 195 -17.13 -12.07 -11.86
CA PHE A 195 -17.18 -13.43 -12.39
C PHE A 195 -15.80 -13.97 -12.75
N ARG A 196 -14.85 -13.10 -13.11
CA ARG A 196 -13.50 -13.51 -13.46
C ARG A 196 -12.70 -13.86 -12.20
N ARG A 197 -12.87 -13.09 -11.12
CA ARG A 197 -12.25 -13.38 -9.80
C ARG A 197 -12.84 -14.61 -9.11
N ALA A 198 -13.97 -15.14 -9.61
CA ALA A 198 -14.54 -16.41 -9.15
C ALA A 198 -13.74 -17.64 -9.63
N ARG A 199 -12.84 -17.48 -10.59
CA ARG A 199 -12.05 -18.57 -11.17
C ARG A 199 -10.77 -18.84 -10.38
N ASN A 200 -10.25 -20.06 -10.45
CA ASN A 200 -9.02 -20.51 -9.80
C ASN A 200 -7.85 -19.54 -10.05
N ALA A 201 -7.36 -18.92 -8.96
CA ALA A 201 -6.32 -17.90 -8.99
C ALA A 201 -4.92 -18.42 -9.33
N ALA A 202 -4.63 -19.69 -9.02
CA ALA A 202 -3.30 -20.27 -9.14
C ALA A 202 -3.01 -20.86 -10.52
N THR A 203 -4.00 -20.86 -11.43
CA THR A 203 -3.86 -21.43 -12.78
C THR A 203 -4.38 -20.53 -13.90
N ASN A 204 -4.89 -19.33 -13.59
CA ASN A 204 -5.42 -18.40 -14.57
C ASN A 204 -4.69 -17.05 -14.57
N ILE A 205 -4.63 -16.44 -15.75
CA ILE A 205 -4.48 -14.99 -15.89
C ILE A 205 -5.90 -14.40 -15.84
N ILE A 206 -6.20 -13.56 -14.85
CA ILE A 206 -7.54 -13.05 -14.58
C ILE A 206 -7.59 -11.54 -14.85
N PRO A 207 -8.17 -11.09 -15.97
CA PRO A 207 -8.30 -9.66 -16.26
C PRO A 207 -9.41 -9.04 -15.42
N THR A 208 -9.15 -7.92 -14.75
CA THR A 208 -10.12 -7.22 -13.90
C THR A 208 -9.93 -5.71 -13.97
N THR A 209 -10.91 -4.95 -13.50
CA THR A 209 -10.79 -3.51 -13.38
C THR A 209 -9.88 -3.13 -12.21
N THR A 210 -9.21 -1.98 -12.33
CA THR A 210 -8.43 -1.39 -11.25
C THR A 210 -8.81 0.07 -11.08
N GLY A 211 -8.88 0.51 -9.82
CA GLY A 211 -9.07 1.92 -9.48
C GLY A 211 -7.76 2.72 -9.45
N ALA A 212 -6.60 2.06 -9.59
CA ALA A 212 -5.30 2.69 -9.32
C ALA A 212 -5.03 3.90 -10.22
N ALA A 213 -5.25 3.78 -11.53
CA ALA A 213 -5.07 4.90 -12.45
C ALA A 213 -5.96 6.11 -12.11
N LYS A 214 -7.21 5.86 -11.66
CA LYS A 214 -8.11 6.93 -11.20
C LYS A 214 -7.62 7.53 -9.87
N ALA A 215 -7.12 6.70 -8.95
CA ALA A 215 -6.57 7.15 -7.67
C ALA A 215 -5.29 7.99 -7.86
N VAL A 216 -4.45 7.70 -8.86
CA VAL A 216 -3.31 8.58 -9.22
C VAL A 216 -3.80 9.99 -9.53
N THR A 217 -4.95 10.14 -10.19
CA THR A 217 -5.50 11.48 -10.49
C THR A 217 -6.09 12.21 -9.28
N VAL A 218 -6.33 11.50 -8.17
CA VAL A 218 -6.71 12.13 -6.89
C VAL A 218 -5.49 12.82 -6.27
N VAL A 219 -4.32 12.18 -6.35
CA VAL A 219 -3.06 12.71 -5.81
C VAL A 219 -2.27 13.59 -6.80
N ILE A 220 -2.63 13.55 -8.09
CA ILE A 220 -2.10 14.43 -9.15
C ILE A 220 -3.29 15.00 -9.94
N PRO A 221 -3.97 16.06 -9.43
CA PRO A 221 -5.23 16.56 -9.99
C PRO A 221 -5.17 17.02 -11.45
N GLU A 222 -4.01 17.48 -11.92
CA GLU A 222 -3.75 17.91 -13.31
C GLU A 222 -3.98 16.79 -14.35
N LEU A 223 -4.00 15.54 -13.87
CA LEU A 223 -4.21 14.34 -14.67
C LEU A 223 -5.62 13.76 -14.58
N LYS A 224 -6.56 14.46 -13.93
CA LYS A 224 -7.97 14.04 -13.84
C LYS A 224 -8.56 13.80 -15.23
N GLY A 225 -9.08 12.60 -15.43
CA GLY A 225 -9.66 12.15 -16.70
C GLY A 225 -8.66 11.76 -17.79
N LYS A 226 -7.35 11.90 -17.55
CA LYS A 226 -6.29 11.59 -18.54
C LYS A 226 -5.70 10.18 -18.39
N LEU A 227 -5.91 9.53 -17.24
CA LEU A 227 -5.34 8.22 -16.93
C LEU A 227 -6.43 7.18 -16.73
N ASN A 228 -6.21 5.97 -17.27
CA ASN A 228 -7.04 4.81 -16.99
C ASN A 228 -6.20 3.53 -16.98
N GLY A 229 -6.76 2.39 -16.60
CA GLY A 229 -6.02 1.15 -16.61
C GLY A 229 -6.79 -0.09 -16.25
N VAL A 230 -6.11 -1.22 -16.38
CA VAL A 230 -6.63 -2.57 -16.08
C VAL A 230 -5.63 -3.34 -15.22
N ALA A 231 -6.08 -4.45 -14.65
CA ALA A 231 -5.22 -5.39 -13.94
C ALA A 231 -5.33 -6.78 -14.55
N MET A 232 -4.21 -7.48 -14.64
CA MET A 232 -4.10 -8.90 -14.97
C MET A 232 -3.61 -9.61 -13.72
N ARG A 233 -4.48 -10.38 -13.05
CA ARG A 233 -4.04 -11.18 -11.90
C ARG A 233 -3.35 -12.44 -12.40
N VAL A 234 -2.18 -12.75 -11.86
CA VAL A 234 -1.38 -13.91 -12.29
C VAL A 234 -1.05 -14.84 -11.11
N PRO A 235 -0.70 -16.12 -11.38
CA PRO A 235 -0.36 -17.12 -10.37
C PRO A 235 0.95 -16.90 -9.59
N THR A 236 1.23 -15.69 -9.13
CA THR A 236 2.34 -15.38 -8.22
C THR A 236 1.78 -14.92 -6.86
N PRO A 237 2.41 -15.28 -5.73
CA PRO A 237 1.86 -15.01 -4.39
C PRO A 237 2.16 -13.59 -3.86
N THR A 238 3.19 -12.94 -4.39
CA THR A 238 3.54 -11.54 -4.12
C THR A 238 4.47 -11.03 -5.21
N VAL A 239 4.71 -9.72 -5.19
CA VAL A 239 5.38 -8.90 -6.20
C VAL A 239 4.58 -8.79 -7.50
N SER A 240 4.31 -7.55 -7.84
CA SER A 240 3.56 -7.13 -9.00
C SER A 240 4.38 -6.13 -9.82
N ILE A 241 3.98 -5.92 -11.08
CA ILE A 241 4.61 -4.93 -11.95
C ILE A 241 3.53 -4.10 -12.62
N THR A 242 3.78 -2.80 -12.73
CA THR A 242 2.95 -1.88 -13.49
C THR A 242 3.62 -1.56 -14.81
N ASP A 243 2.96 -1.88 -15.91
CA ASP A 243 3.21 -1.32 -17.23
C ASP A 243 2.46 0.01 -17.34
N PHE A 244 3.17 1.11 -17.55
CA PHE A 244 2.58 2.42 -17.82
C PHE A 244 3.03 2.95 -19.17
N THR A 245 2.06 3.25 -20.03
CA THR A 245 2.29 3.86 -21.35
C THR A 245 1.57 5.20 -21.42
N CYS A 246 2.26 6.26 -21.84
CA CYS A 246 1.70 7.60 -21.90
C CYS A 246 2.19 8.38 -23.11
N VAL A 247 1.35 9.31 -23.56
CA VAL A 247 1.73 10.34 -24.53
C VAL A 247 2.17 11.57 -23.75
N VAL A 248 3.35 12.08 -24.08
CA VAL A 248 3.92 13.31 -23.50
C VAL A 248 3.99 14.42 -24.54
N SER A 249 3.80 15.66 -24.11
CA SER A 249 3.80 16.82 -25.03
C SER A 249 5.20 17.31 -25.37
N LYS A 250 6.18 17.12 -24.47
CA LYS A 250 7.60 17.41 -24.74
C LYS A 250 8.27 16.15 -25.26
N LYS A 251 8.89 16.25 -26.44
CA LYS A 251 9.65 15.14 -27.01
C LYS A 251 10.80 14.73 -26.08
N THR A 252 11.08 13.43 -26.03
CA THR A 252 12.09 12.83 -25.16
C THR A 252 12.74 11.61 -25.82
N THR A 253 13.81 11.09 -25.24
CA THR A 253 14.39 9.77 -25.57
C THR A 253 14.32 8.79 -24.38
N LYS A 254 14.67 7.52 -24.61
CA LYS A 254 14.81 6.49 -23.58
C LYS A 254 15.81 6.91 -22.49
N GLU A 255 16.94 7.46 -22.90
CA GLU A 255 18.02 7.91 -22.02
C GLU A 255 17.56 9.06 -21.13
N GLU A 256 16.81 10.02 -21.67
CA GLU A 256 16.27 11.14 -20.90
C GLU A 256 15.22 10.70 -19.88
N VAL A 257 14.31 9.79 -20.27
CA VAL A 257 13.31 9.20 -19.36
C VAL A 257 13.99 8.45 -18.21
N ASN A 258 14.95 7.58 -18.53
CA ASN A 258 15.69 6.82 -17.53
C ASN A 258 16.50 7.75 -16.61
N LYS A 259 17.15 8.78 -17.16
CA LYS A 259 17.92 9.76 -16.39
C LYS A 259 17.07 10.46 -15.33
N VAL A 260 15.89 10.99 -15.70
CA VAL A 260 15.05 11.72 -14.73
C VAL A 260 14.45 10.80 -13.67
N LEU A 261 14.17 9.53 -14.01
CA LEU A 261 13.68 8.54 -13.05
C LEU A 261 14.78 8.09 -12.08
N LYS A 262 16.00 7.86 -12.57
CA LYS A 262 17.17 7.55 -11.75
C LYS A 262 17.49 8.69 -10.80
N GLU A 263 17.57 9.92 -11.31
CA GLU A 263 17.80 11.12 -10.50
C GLU A 263 16.74 11.25 -9.40
N ALA A 264 15.47 11.05 -9.72
CA ALA A 264 14.40 11.08 -8.73
C ALA A 264 14.58 10.01 -7.64
N SER A 265 14.90 8.77 -8.03
CA SER A 265 15.13 7.66 -7.08
C SER A 265 16.32 7.88 -6.15
N GLU A 266 17.37 8.56 -6.62
CA GLU A 266 18.59 8.80 -5.87
C GLU A 266 18.53 10.08 -5.02
N THR A 267 17.53 10.94 -5.27
CA THR A 267 17.39 12.24 -4.59
C THR A 267 16.05 12.37 -3.85
N TYR A 268 15.09 13.12 -4.39
CA TYR A 268 13.88 13.54 -3.69
C TYR A 268 12.82 12.46 -3.54
N LEU A 269 12.99 11.29 -4.17
CA LEU A 269 12.17 10.09 -3.93
C LEU A 269 12.97 8.93 -3.35
N SER A 270 14.16 9.19 -2.77
CA SER A 270 14.96 8.16 -2.11
C SER A 270 14.17 7.44 -1.01
N GLY A 271 14.26 6.11 -1.00
CA GLY A 271 13.48 5.23 -0.11
C GLY A 271 12.01 5.01 -0.52
N ILE A 272 11.51 5.73 -1.52
CA ILE A 272 10.15 5.58 -2.06
C ILE A 272 10.20 4.97 -3.46
N LEU A 273 11.00 5.53 -4.36
CA LEU A 273 11.22 5.05 -5.71
C LEU A 273 12.61 4.42 -5.80
N GLY A 274 12.70 3.19 -6.31
CA GLY A 274 13.94 2.55 -6.70
C GLY A 274 14.13 2.56 -8.22
N TYR A 275 15.32 2.20 -8.68
CA TYR A 275 15.69 2.12 -10.08
C TYR A 275 16.67 0.97 -10.28
N SER A 276 16.45 0.13 -11.30
CA SER A 276 17.25 -1.06 -11.60
C SER A 276 17.66 -1.09 -13.06
N GLU A 277 18.94 -1.36 -13.31
CA GLU A 277 19.51 -1.65 -14.64
C GLU A 277 19.84 -3.15 -14.78
N GLU A 278 19.49 -3.96 -13.78
CA GLU A 278 19.73 -5.40 -13.74
C GLU A 278 18.52 -6.18 -14.31
N PRO A 279 18.75 -7.31 -15.01
CA PRO A 279 17.70 -8.13 -15.61
C PRO A 279 17.01 -9.04 -14.57
N LEU A 280 16.31 -8.41 -13.63
CA LEU A 280 15.64 -9.07 -12.49
C LEU A 280 14.22 -9.54 -12.82
N VAL A 281 13.69 -10.43 -11.98
CA VAL A 281 12.32 -10.96 -12.06
C VAL A 281 11.55 -10.75 -10.74
N SER A 282 10.27 -11.13 -10.72
CA SER A 282 9.36 -10.82 -9.61
C SER A 282 9.89 -11.25 -8.23
N THR A 283 10.50 -12.42 -8.10
CA THR A 283 10.97 -12.92 -6.81
C THR A 283 12.11 -12.10 -6.22
N ASP A 284 12.89 -11.41 -7.05
CA ASP A 284 14.06 -10.64 -6.61
C ASP A 284 13.66 -9.35 -5.88
N PHE A 285 12.42 -8.87 -6.11
CA PHE A 285 11.86 -7.71 -5.43
C PHE A 285 11.06 -8.07 -4.18
N ARG A 286 11.01 -9.34 -3.78
CA ARG A 286 10.25 -9.76 -2.61
C ARG A 286 10.88 -9.18 -1.34
N GLY A 287 10.05 -8.55 -0.51
CA GLY A 287 10.51 -7.87 0.71
C GLY A 287 11.15 -6.50 0.42
N SER A 288 11.09 -6.02 -0.82
CA SER A 288 11.49 -4.66 -1.15
C SER A 288 10.63 -3.65 -0.39
N GLU A 289 11.30 -2.66 0.18
CA GLU A 289 10.67 -1.58 0.94
C GLU A 289 10.29 -0.38 0.07
N PHE A 290 10.62 -0.38 -1.23
CA PHE A 290 10.26 0.68 -2.17
C PHE A 290 8.77 0.58 -2.57
N SER A 291 8.15 1.72 -2.86
CA SER A 291 6.79 1.76 -3.40
C SER A 291 6.75 1.26 -4.83
N GLY A 292 7.80 1.56 -5.60
CA GLY A 292 8.00 1.14 -6.97
C GLY A 292 9.49 1.10 -7.29
N ILE A 293 9.90 0.21 -8.18
CA ILE A 293 11.27 0.10 -8.69
C ILE A 293 11.21 0.11 -10.21
N ILE A 294 11.80 1.12 -10.82
CA ILE A 294 11.84 1.24 -12.28
C ILE A 294 12.71 0.13 -12.86
N ASP A 295 12.16 -0.56 -13.85
CA ASP A 295 12.92 -1.47 -14.71
C ASP A 295 13.43 -0.69 -15.93
N ALA A 296 14.68 -0.22 -15.84
CA ALA A 296 15.25 0.69 -16.83
C ALA A 296 15.49 0.03 -18.19
N LEU A 297 15.61 -1.31 -18.21
CA LEU A 297 15.82 -2.09 -19.42
C LEU A 297 14.55 -2.09 -20.29
N LEU A 298 13.38 -2.08 -19.67
CA LEU A 298 12.07 -2.09 -20.32
C LEU A 298 11.52 -0.70 -20.70
N THR A 299 12.25 0.38 -20.42
CA THR A 299 11.86 1.72 -20.86
C THR A 299 11.92 1.81 -22.38
N GLU A 300 10.83 2.28 -22.99
CA GLU A 300 10.74 2.49 -24.44
C GLU A 300 10.18 3.88 -24.75
N VAL A 301 10.65 4.47 -25.84
CA VAL A 301 10.13 5.73 -26.38
C VAL A 301 9.94 5.59 -27.88
N ILE A 302 8.69 5.68 -28.35
CA ILE A 302 8.33 5.61 -29.77
C ILE A 302 7.95 7.01 -30.26
N ASP A 303 8.46 7.37 -31.44
CA ASP A 303 8.23 8.68 -32.10
C ASP A 303 8.55 9.91 -31.20
N GLY A 304 9.42 9.70 -30.21
CA GLY A 304 9.84 10.71 -29.24
C GLY A 304 8.77 11.15 -28.26
N ASN A 305 7.53 10.63 -28.30
CA ASN A 305 6.43 11.12 -27.44
C ASN A 305 5.54 10.02 -26.84
N LEU A 306 5.66 8.77 -27.30
CA LEU A 306 4.97 7.63 -26.70
C LEU A 306 5.95 6.91 -25.77
N VAL A 307 5.86 7.22 -24.48
CA VAL A 307 6.74 6.69 -23.43
C VAL A 307 6.10 5.49 -22.77
N LYS A 308 6.86 4.41 -22.61
CA LYS A 308 6.48 3.22 -21.85
C LYS A 308 7.53 2.95 -20.77
N VAL A 309 7.08 2.76 -19.54
CA VAL A 309 7.93 2.44 -18.37
C VAL A 309 7.30 1.33 -17.56
N PHE A 310 8.14 0.56 -16.89
CA PHE A 310 7.71 -0.50 -15.98
C PHE A 310 8.18 -0.20 -14.55
N SER A 311 7.32 -0.47 -13.58
CA SER A 311 7.60 -0.30 -12.15
C SER A 311 7.21 -1.57 -11.38
N TRP A 312 8.22 -2.29 -10.88
CA TRP A 312 8.04 -3.42 -9.96
C TRP A 312 7.66 -2.94 -8.57
N TYR A 313 6.89 -3.73 -7.83
CA TYR A 313 6.59 -3.43 -6.44
C TYR A 313 6.17 -4.69 -5.68
N ASP A 314 6.71 -4.87 -4.47
CA ASP A 314 6.13 -5.81 -3.52
C ASP A 314 4.81 -5.23 -2.99
N ASN A 315 3.70 -5.78 -3.48
CA ASN A 315 2.36 -5.29 -3.19
C ASN A 315 1.92 -5.51 -1.73
N GLU A 316 2.65 -6.30 -0.94
CA GLU A 316 2.41 -6.46 0.49
C GLU A 316 3.45 -5.67 1.30
N TRP A 317 4.74 -5.88 1.06
CA TRP A 317 5.82 -5.33 1.89
C TRP A 317 6.10 -3.85 1.64
N GLY A 318 6.26 -3.44 0.38
CA GLY A 318 6.50 -2.04 0.02
C GLY A 318 5.31 -1.16 0.43
N TYR A 319 4.10 -1.66 0.22
CA TYR A 319 2.88 -0.97 0.67
C TYR A 319 2.77 -0.86 2.19
N SER A 320 3.07 -1.94 2.92
CA SER A 320 3.06 -1.91 4.39
C SER A 320 4.12 -0.99 4.96
N THR A 321 5.27 -0.86 4.27
CA THR A 321 6.28 0.14 4.59
C THR A 321 5.73 1.55 4.40
N ARG A 322 4.99 1.83 3.31
CA ARG A 322 4.33 3.14 3.13
C ARG A 322 3.27 3.45 4.18
N VAL A 323 2.52 2.45 4.65
CA VAL A 323 1.58 2.65 5.77
C VAL A 323 2.35 3.05 7.04
N ALA A 324 3.43 2.34 7.36
CA ALA A 324 4.27 2.66 8.52
C ALA A 324 4.91 4.06 8.40
N ASP A 325 5.41 4.40 7.22
CA ASP A 325 6.01 5.71 6.93
C ASP A 325 4.95 6.84 7.04
N LEU A 326 3.71 6.60 6.58
CA LEU A 326 2.63 7.58 6.69
C LEU A 326 2.23 7.81 8.15
N VAL A 327 2.15 6.75 8.95
CA VAL A 327 1.89 6.83 10.39
C VAL A 327 3.00 7.63 11.08
N LYS A 328 4.27 7.36 10.75
CA LYS A 328 5.43 8.12 11.23
C LYS A 328 5.39 9.60 10.77
N PHE A 329 4.98 9.87 9.53
CA PHE A 329 4.81 11.23 9.02
C PHE A 329 3.72 12.01 9.78
N ILE A 330 2.57 11.37 10.04
CA ILE A 330 1.48 11.95 10.85
C ILE A 330 1.99 12.29 12.26
N PHE A 331 2.78 11.40 12.86
CA PHE A 331 3.39 11.68 14.17
C PHE A 331 4.28 12.92 14.15
N GLU A 332 5.14 13.05 13.14
CA GLU A 332 6.08 14.18 13.01
C GLU A 332 5.38 15.51 12.69
N LYS A 333 4.28 15.47 11.92
CA LYS A 333 3.48 16.66 11.58
C LYS A 333 2.47 17.05 12.66
N GLY A 334 2.16 16.14 13.56
CA GLY A 334 1.18 16.31 14.62
C GLY A 334 -0.06 15.45 14.39
N VAL A 335 -0.47 14.74 15.45
CA VAL A 335 -1.73 14.00 15.53
C VAL A 335 -2.87 14.93 15.91
#